data_AF-A0A0G1HWB2-F1
#
_entry.id   AF-A0A0G1HWB2-F1
#
_cell.length_a   1.000
_cell.length_b   1.000
_cell.length_c   1.000
_cell.angle_alpha   90.00
_cell.angle_beta   90.00
_cell.angle_gamma   90.00
#
_symmetry.space_group_name_H-M   'P 1'
#
loop_
_entity.id
_entity.type
_entity.pdbx_description
1 polymer ?
#
loop_
_entity_poly.entity_id
_entity_poly.type
_entity_poly.pdbx_seq_one_letter_code
_entity_poly.pdbx_strand_id
1 'polypeptide(L)' 'MDEQKPSIGRVVVYNHPGSADGLHGRKQSPGIIQKVNDDGTVEMVVFSVYGGIFFNHNVKRVEGEEFDSRWDFPVRV' A
#
# COMPACT_ATOMS: atom_id res chain seq x y z
N MET A 1 -22.20 -0.26 4.72
CA MET A 1 -21.09 -1.21 4.49
C MET A 1 -20.18 -1.09 5.70
N ASP A 2 -19.84 -2.19 6.37
CA ASP A 2 -18.93 -2.14 7.50
C ASP A 2 -17.58 -1.55 7.06
N GLU A 3 -17.05 -0.64 7.87
CA GLU A 3 -15.74 -0.04 7.65
C GLU A 3 -14.68 -1.14 7.61
N GLN A 4 -13.96 -1.25 6.49
CA GLN A 4 -12.89 -2.24 6.38
C GLN A 4 -11.77 -1.88 7.36
N LYS A 5 -11.35 -2.85 8.18
CA LYS A 5 -10.25 -2.71 9.12
C LYS A 5 -8.99 -3.42 8.62
N PRO A 6 -7.78 -2.87 8.83
CA PRO A 6 -6.54 -3.56 8.50
C PRO A 6 -6.39 -4.82 9.36
N SER A 7 -5.87 -5.88 8.77
CA SER A 7 -5.59 -7.14 9.47
C SER A 7 -4.52 -7.95 8.74
N ILE A 8 -3.86 -8.85 9.46
CA ILE A 8 -2.87 -9.79 8.88
C ILE A 8 -3.53 -10.63 7.78
N GLY A 9 -2.81 -10.82 6.66
CA GLY A 9 -3.28 -11.57 5.49
C GLY A 9 -4.19 -10.77 4.56
N ARG A 10 -4.54 -9.52 4.91
CA ARG A 10 -5.41 -8.70 4.08
C ARG A 10 -4.68 -8.23 2.82
N VAL A 11 -5.31 -8.47 1.67
CA VAL A 11 -4.86 -7.92 0.38
C VAL A 11 -5.27 -6.46 0.27
N VAL A 12 -4.31 -5.62 -0.06
CA VAL A 12 -4.43 -4.17 -0.22
C VAL A 12 -3.82 -3.71 -1.54
N VAL A 13 -4.12 -2.49 -1.95
CA VAL A 13 -3.46 -1.82 -3.09
C VAL A 13 -2.39 -0.91 -2.53
N TYR A 14 -1.13 -1.14 -2.93
CA TYR A 14 -0.02 -0.24 -2.64
C TYR A 14 0.18 0.74 -3.81
N ASN A 15 0.19 2.04 -3.50
CA ASN A 15 0.39 3.12 -4.44
C ASN A 15 1.85 3.56 -4.38
N HIS A 16 2.58 3.29 -5.46
CA HIS A 16 3.97 3.73 -5.60
C HIS A 16 4.00 5.20 -6.04
N PRO A 17 4.89 6.02 -5.46
CA PRO A 17 5.11 7.38 -5.95
C PRO A 17 5.68 7.33 -7.36
N GLY A 18 5.43 8.40 -8.12
CA GLY A 18 6.19 8.63 -9.34
C GLY A 18 7.63 9.03 -8.99
N SER A 19 8.56 8.89 -9.94
CA SER A 19 9.89 9.44 -9.75
C SER A 19 9.88 10.96 -9.85
N ALA A 20 10.74 11.63 -9.08
CA ALA A 20 10.82 13.10 -9.07
C ALA A 20 11.25 13.68 -10.43
N ASP A 21 11.95 12.90 -11.25
CA ASP A 21 12.38 13.22 -12.61
C ASP A 21 11.30 12.94 -13.68
N GLY A 22 10.14 12.40 -13.28
CA GLY A 22 9.02 12.08 -14.18
C GLY A 22 9.24 10.87 -15.10
N LEU A 23 10.38 10.17 -15.01
CA LEU A 23 10.68 9.00 -15.85
C LEU A 23 9.82 7.79 -15.51
N HIS A 24 9.33 7.70 -14.27
CA HIS A 24 8.47 6.63 -13.80
C HIS A 24 7.15 7.21 -13.28
N GLY A 25 6.07 6.91 -13.99
CA GLY A 25 4.72 7.28 -13.55
C GLY A 25 4.30 6.57 -12.26
N ARG A 26 3.28 7.12 -11.60
CA ARG A 26 2.61 6.46 -10.47
C ARG A 26 2.12 5.08 -10.91
N LYS A 27 2.30 4.08 -10.06
CA LYS A 27 1.86 2.70 -10.32
C LYS A 27 1.21 2.10 -9.09
N GLN A 28 0.37 1.10 -9.31
CA GLN A 28 -0.26 0.32 -8.24
C GLN A 28 0.27 -1.10 -8.25
N SER A 29 0.29 -1.73 -7.08
CA SER A 29 0.66 -3.13 -6.92
C SER A 29 -0.14 -3.76 -5.80
N PRO A 30 -0.51 -5.04 -5.89
CA PRO A 30 -1.09 -5.74 -4.76
C PRO A 30 -0.05 -5.87 -3.65
N GLY A 31 -0.52 -5.74 -2.41
CA GLY A 31 0.25 -6.04 -1.21
C GLY A 31 -0.53 -6.87 -0.21
N ILE A 32 0.17 -7.55 0.69
CA ILE A 32 -0.41 -8.34 1.77
C ILE A 32 0.10 -7.79 3.09
N ILE A 33 -0.82 -7.42 3.99
CA ILE A 33 -0.49 -6.99 5.35
C ILE A 33 0.09 -8.19 6.13
N GLN A 34 1.28 -8.02 6.69
CA GLN A 34 1.93 -9.01 7.56
C GLN A 34 1.75 -8.69 9.05
N LYS A 35 1.60 -7.40 9.39
CA LYS A 35 1.40 -6.93 10.76
C LYS A 35 0.67 -5.59 10.75
N VAL A 36 -0.17 -5.36 11.76
CA VAL A 36 -0.71 -4.04 12.09
C VAL A 36 0.02 -3.56 13.35
N ASN A 37 0.65 -2.39 13.29
CA ASN A 37 1.40 -1.78 14.38
C ASN A 37 0.46 -1.00 15.32
N ASP A 38 0.93 -0.73 16.54
CA ASP A 38 0.14 -0.03 17.58
C ASP A 38 -0.19 1.42 17.18
N ASP A 39 0.63 2.03 16.31
CA ASP A 39 0.41 3.37 15.76
C ASP A 39 -0.52 3.40 14.52
N GLY A 40 -1.10 2.25 14.16
CA GLY A 40 -1.99 2.10 13.01
C GLY A 40 -1.30 1.95 11.65
N THR A 41 0.04 1.97 11.60
CA THR A 41 0.77 1.59 10.39
C THR A 41 0.76 0.08 10.17
N VAL A 42 1.19 -0.36 8.99
CA VAL A 42 1.26 -1.78 8.68
C VAL A 42 2.61 -2.16 8.06
N GLU A 43 3.02 -3.39 8.34
CA GLU A 43 4.10 -4.09 7.65
C GLU A 43 3.49 -4.87 6.50
N MET A 44 4.06 -4.82 5.30
CA MET A 44 3.47 -5.50 4.14
C MET A 44 4.49 -6.02 3.14
N VAL A 45 4.09 -7.07 2.43
CA VAL A 45 4.78 -7.52 1.21
C VAL A 45 4.09 -6.93 0.00
N VAL A 46 4.82 -6.26 -0.88
CA VAL A 46 4.30 -5.67 -2.13
C VAL A 46 4.84 -6.45 -3.33
N PHE A 47 3.94 -6.82 -4.25
CA PHE A 47 4.27 -7.59 -5.46
C PHE A 47 4.19 -6.69 -6.69
N SER A 48 5.34 -6.22 -7.20
CA SER A 48 5.40 -5.36 -8.38
C SER A 48 5.74 -6.15 -9.64
N VAL A 49 4.92 -6.00 -10.69
CA VAL A 49 5.01 -6.74 -11.97
C VAL A 49 6.38 -6.59 -12.67
N TYR A 50 7.14 -5.53 -12.39
CA TYR A 50 8.51 -5.32 -12.91
C TYR A 50 9.54 -4.95 -11.84
N GLY A 51 9.10 -4.70 -10.61
CA GLY A 51 9.98 -4.33 -9.50
C GLY A 51 10.39 -5.50 -8.61
N GLY A 52 9.70 -6.64 -8.71
CA GLY A 52 9.90 -7.77 -7.81
C GLY A 52 9.07 -7.67 -6.52
N ILE A 53 9.61 -8.22 -5.44
CA ILE A 53 8.94 -8.33 -4.13
C ILE A 53 9.62 -7.39 -3.15
N PHE A 54 8.84 -6.54 -2.48
CA PHE A 54 9.32 -5.56 -1.50
C PHE A 54 8.72 -5.85 -0.13
N PHE A 55 9.54 -5.70 0.92
CA PHE A 55 9.11 -5.80 2.31
C PHE A 55 9.09 -4.38 2.88
N ASN A 56 7.89 -3.84 3.01
CA ASN A 56 7.70 -2.45 3.43
C ASN A 56 7.32 -2.41 4.91
N HIS A 57 7.88 -1.41 5.60
CA HIS A 57 7.74 -1.23 7.04
C HIS A 57 7.02 0.08 7.37
N ASN A 58 6.22 0.10 8.44
CA ASN A 58 5.52 1.28 8.95
C ASN A 58 4.72 2.08 7.90
N VAL A 59 4.04 1.38 6.97
CA VAL A 59 3.30 2.04 5.88
C VAL A 59 1.98 2.60 6.40
N LYS A 60 1.76 3.90 6.21
CA LYS A 60 0.52 4.58 6.58
C LYS A 60 -0.55 4.40 5.52
N ARG A 61 -1.80 4.28 5.98
CA ARG A 61 -2.98 4.64 5.18
C ARG A 61 -3.19 6.13 5.37
N VAL A 62 -3.14 6.90 4.30
CA VAL A 62 -3.38 8.35 4.37
C VAL A 62 -4.58 8.68 3.50
N GLU A 63 -5.56 9.36 4.09
CA GLU A 63 -6.71 9.89 3.36
C GLU A 63 -6.32 11.22 2.68
N GLY A 64 -6.71 11.41 1.42
CA GLY A 64 -6.36 12.60 0.61
C GLY A 64 -5.51 12.28 -0.63
N GLU A 65 -5.33 13.23 -1.56
CA GLU A 65 -4.74 12.98 -2.88
C GLU A 65 -3.20 13.10 -2.96
N GLU A 66 -2.53 13.56 -1.91
CA GLU A 66 -1.13 14.03 -1.99
C GLU A 66 -0.14 13.29 -1.07
N PHE A 67 -0.15 11.94 -1.07
CA PHE A 67 0.93 11.22 -0.37
C PHE A 67 1.60 10.16 -1.22
N ASP A 68 2.93 10.22 -1.18
CA ASP A 68 3.86 9.21 -1.69
C ASP A 68 3.77 7.94 -0.84
N SER A 69 3.89 6.77 -1.48
CA SER A 69 4.06 5.44 -0.84
C SER A 69 3.01 5.09 0.22
N ARG A 70 1.75 4.91 -0.19
CA ARG A 70 0.63 4.54 0.72
C ARG A 70 -0.07 3.25 0.33
N TRP A 71 -0.95 2.74 1.19
CA TRP A 71 -1.86 1.64 0.86
C TRP A 71 -3.34 2.00 1.05
N ASP A 72 -4.20 1.36 0.27
CA ASP A 72 -5.66 1.50 0.28
C ASP A 72 -6.35 0.12 0.22
N PHE A 73 -7.60 0.05 0.67
CA PHE A 73 -8.41 -1.14 0.43
C PHE A 73 -8.78 -1.24 -1.06
N PRO A 74 -8.81 -2.46 -1.64
CA PRO A 74 -9.32 -2.63 -2.99
C PRO A 74 -10.78 -2.17 -3.07
N VAL A 75 -11.13 -1.51 -4.19
CA VAL A 75 -12.52 -1.22 -4.52
C VAL A 75 -13.24 -2.55 -4.69
N ARG A 76 -14.28 -2.79 -3.89
CA ARG A 76 -15.12 -3.98 -4.05
C ARG A 76 -16.10 -3.74 -5.19
N VAL A 77 -16.13 -4.68 -6.12
CA VAL A 77 -17.19 -4.80 -7.14
C VAL A 77 -18.39 -5.56 -6.57
#